data_AF-A0A089KMT0-F1
#
_entry.id   AF-A0A089KMT0-F1
#
_cell.length_a   1.000
_cell.length_b   1.000
_cell.length_c   1.000
_cell.angle_alpha   90.00
_cell.angle_beta   90.00
_cell.angle_gamma   90.00
#
_symmetry.space_group_name_H-M   'P 1'
#
loop_
_entity.id
_entity.type
_entity.pdbx_description
1 polymer ?
#
loop_
_entity_poly.entity_id
_entity_poly.type
_entity_poly.pdbx_seq_one_letter_code
_entity_poly.pdbx_strand_id
1 'polypeptide(L)'
;MQKLISLSIILVLLIGISLYSGYSSGQAEISYRTDIKPVSERFPNLAGIDKVYWSGSSIGGDFGPTNYWMRGYVFLSQAASAALKQDFNWESALIIPELQYDFKGKLQHWSSSDDFDAYIKSSSYTGNFYFDQKRNVLYFDVER
;
A
#
# COMPACT_ATOMS: atom_id res chain seq x y z
N MET A 1 -4.60 55.36 29.68
CA MET A 1 -3.86 55.14 28.42
C MET A 1 -4.02 53.66 28.08
N GLN A 2 -5.02 53.27 27.27
CA GLN A 2 -4.92 52.99 25.82
C GLN A 2 -3.71 52.08 25.51
N LYS A 3 -3.82 50.87 24.94
CA LYS A 3 -4.64 50.36 23.81
C LYS A 3 -4.84 48.82 24.01
N LEU A 4 -6.06 48.25 24.01
CA LEU A 4 -6.90 47.78 22.89
C LEU A 4 -6.26 46.70 21.95
N ILE A 5 -6.87 45.49 21.99
CA ILE A 5 -7.23 44.54 20.89
C ILE A 5 -6.03 43.97 20.08
N SER A 6 -5.78 42.65 19.95
CA SER A 6 -6.66 41.63 19.34
C SER A 6 -6.27 40.19 19.70
N LEU A 7 -7.33 39.42 19.96
CA LEU A 7 -7.40 37.96 19.83
C LEU A 7 -7.37 37.57 18.34
N SER A 8 -6.85 36.36 18.03
CA SER A 8 -7.30 35.46 16.95
C SER A 8 -6.38 35.20 15.72
N ILE A 9 -5.96 33.92 15.65
CA ILE A 9 -5.98 33.01 14.48
C ILE A 9 -4.75 32.94 13.55
N ILE A 10 -3.97 31.87 13.76
CA ILE A 10 -3.44 30.86 12.79
C ILE A 10 -3.03 31.35 11.40
N LEU A 11 -1.73 31.21 11.09
CA LEU A 11 -1.30 30.75 9.76
C LEU A 11 -0.10 29.81 9.88
N VAL A 12 -0.38 28.54 9.61
CA VAL A 12 0.57 27.46 9.27
C VAL A 12 1.29 27.83 7.97
N LEU A 13 2.61 27.68 7.90
CA LEU A 13 3.34 26.97 6.83
C LEU A 13 4.85 27.25 6.89
N LEU A 14 5.62 26.22 6.52
CA LEU A 14 7.06 26.22 6.20
C LEU A 14 8.04 26.08 7.36
N ILE A 15 8.09 24.90 7.96
CA ILE A 15 9.38 24.34 8.39
C ILE A 15 9.47 22.92 7.85
N GLY A 16 10.19 22.79 6.72
CA GLY A 16 10.70 21.50 6.28
C GLY A 16 11.67 20.99 7.33
N ILE A 17 11.25 19.99 8.09
CA ILE A 17 12.17 19.16 8.88
C ILE A 17 12.54 17.98 7.98
N SER A 18 13.43 18.25 7.04
CA SER A 18 14.35 17.24 6.52
C SER A 18 15.39 16.94 7.60
N LEU A 19 15.68 15.64 7.80
CA LEU A 19 16.71 15.07 8.68
C LEU A 19 16.28 14.77 10.13
N TYR A 20 15.50 13.70 10.29
CA TYR A 20 15.72 12.80 11.43
C TYR A 20 16.51 11.59 10.90
N SER A 21 17.82 11.79 10.74
CA SER A 21 18.77 10.69 10.54
C SER A 21 18.91 9.94 11.86
N GLY A 22 18.07 8.92 12.05
CA GLY A 22 18.24 7.92 13.09
C GLY A 22 19.40 7.00 12.73
N TYR A 23 20.48 7.06 13.50
CA TYR A 23 21.45 5.99 13.61
C TYR A 23 20.70 4.73 14.08
N SER A 24 20.51 3.74 13.21
CA SER A 24 20.04 2.41 13.60
C SER A 24 21.02 1.36 13.10
N SER A 25 21.53 0.61 14.07
CA SER A 25 22.49 -0.47 13.91
C SER A 25 21.91 -1.64 13.12
N GLY A 26 22.55 -2.00 12.00
CA GLY A 26 22.81 -3.41 11.62
C GLY A 26 21.63 -4.36 11.39
N GLN A 27 20.41 -3.88 11.16
CA GLN A 27 19.35 -4.66 10.53
C GLN A 27 19.02 -3.97 9.21
N ALA A 28 19.02 -4.70 8.10
CA ALA A 28 18.61 -4.15 6.81
C ALA A 28 17.21 -3.56 6.97
N GLU A 29 17.13 -2.23 6.99
CA GLU A 29 15.87 -1.51 7.14
C GLU A 29 15.03 -1.87 5.91
N ILE A 30 13.92 -2.60 6.11
CA ILE A 30 12.97 -2.85 5.04
C ILE A 30 12.38 -1.49 4.68
N SER A 31 12.93 -0.87 3.64
CA SER A 31 12.51 0.45 3.19
C SER A 31 11.20 0.30 2.41
N TYR A 32 10.08 0.49 3.09
CA TYR A 32 8.78 0.64 2.44
C TYR A 32 8.65 2.04 1.85
N ARG A 33 8.04 2.11 0.67
CA ARG A 33 7.42 3.32 0.16
C ARG A 33 5.99 3.41 0.70
N THR A 34 5.52 4.63 0.96
CA THR A 34 4.20 4.90 1.59
C THR A 34 3.33 5.83 0.76
N ASP A 35 3.83 6.30 -0.38
CA ASP A 35 3.09 7.11 -1.32
C ASP A 35 2.01 6.29 -2.04
N ILE A 36 0.76 6.76 -1.95
CA ILE A 36 -0.43 6.10 -2.51
C ILE A 36 -0.46 6.21 -4.04
N LYS A 37 0.02 7.34 -4.59
CA LYS A 37 -0.15 7.70 -6.00
C LYS A 37 0.30 6.59 -6.96
N PRO A 38 1.49 5.99 -6.84
CA PRO A 38 1.93 4.93 -7.76
C PRO A 38 1.11 3.65 -7.70
N VAL A 39 0.53 3.33 -6.53
CA VAL A 39 -0.39 2.19 -6.36
C VAL A 39 -1.71 2.50 -7.05
N SER A 40 -2.32 3.65 -6.75
CA SER A 40 -3.62 4.06 -7.33
C SER A 40 -3.56 4.26 -8.84
N GLU A 41 -2.44 4.72 -9.39
CA GLU A 41 -2.29 4.89 -10.83
C GLU A 41 -2.17 3.55 -11.58
N ARG A 42 -1.61 2.52 -10.93
CA ARG A 42 -1.48 1.17 -11.51
C ARG A 42 -2.76 0.36 -11.36
N PHE A 43 -3.49 0.57 -10.28
CA PHE A 43 -4.73 -0.12 -9.97
C PHE A 43 -5.87 0.91 -9.81
N PRO A 44 -6.31 1.57 -10.89
CA PRO A 44 -7.27 2.67 -10.81
C PRO A 44 -8.65 2.26 -10.29
N ASN A 45 -8.98 0.97 -10.37
CA ASN A 45 -10.20 0.39 -9.83
C ASN A 45 -10.13 0.15 -8.31
N LEU A 46 -8.97 0.37 -7.67
CA LEU A 46 -8.77 0.22 -6.24
C LEU A 46 -9.12 1.51 -5.50
N ALA A 47 -10.36 1.63 -5.06
CA ALA A 47 -10.85 2.79 -4.32
C ALA A 47 -10.63 2.69 -2.80
N GLY A 48 -10.74 3.84 -2.12
CA GLY A 48 -10.78 3.90 -0.65
C GLY A 48 -9.51 3.44 0.06
N ILE A 49 -8.35 3.77 -0.52
CA ILE A 49 -7.02 3.51 0.06
C ILE A 49 -6.75 4.50 1.21
N ASP A 50 -6.60 3.98 2.43
CA ASP A 50 -6.25 4.79 3.61
C ASP A 50 -4.73 4.94 3.77
N LYS A 51 -3.98 3.85 3.52
CA LYS A 51 -2.51 3.82 3.60
C LYS A 51 -1.93 2.66 2.80
N VAL A 52 -0.67 2.80 2.38
CA VAL A 52 0.08 1.76 1.67
C VAL A 52 1.47 1.56 2.25
N TYR A 53 1.99 0.35 2.08
CA TYR A 53 3.39 0.00 2.30
C TYR A 53 3.82 -0.88 1.14
N TRP A 54 4.69 -0.40 0.27
CA TRP A 54 5.04 -1.12 -0.94
C TRP A 54 6.51 -1.01 -1.29
N SER A 55 7.00 -1.96 -2.08
CA SER A 55 8.31 -1.93 -2.69
C SER A 55 8.19 -2.38 -4.14
N GLY A 56 9.13 -1.94 -4.97
CA GLY A 56 9.16 -2.29 -6.37
C GLY A 56 10.51 -1.95 -6.98
N SER A 57 10.95 -2.79 -7.90
CA SER A 57 12.19 -2.62 -8.63
C SER A 57 12.07 -3.22 -10.02
N SER A 58 12.92 -2.73 -10.92
CA SER A 58 13.13 -3.38 -12.21
C SER A 58 14.00 -4.62 -12.05
N ILE A 59 13.72 -5.65 -12.83
CA ILE A 59 14.53 -6.84 -13.09
C ILE A 59 14.98 -6.76 -14.55
N GLY A 60 16.28 -6.93 -14.78
CA GLY A 60 16.90 -6.79 -16.10
C GLY A 60 17.47 -5.40 -16.37
N GLY A 61 18.48 -5.32 -17.26
CA GLY A 61 19.22 -4.10 -17.55
C GLY A 61 20.02 -4.16 -18.87
N ASP A 62 20.28 -2.95 -19.39
CA ASP A 62 21.01 -2.48 -20.58
C ASP A 62 20.75 -3.12 -21.96
N PHE A 63 20.58 -4.44 -22.08
CA PHE A 63 20.21 -5.08 -23.35
C PHE A 63 19.27 -6.28 -23.09
N GLY A 64 17.97 -6.01 -23.06
CA GLY A 64 16.91 -7.02 -22.89
C GLY A 64 15.62 -6.40 -22.33
N PRO A 65 14.48 -7.12 -22.36
CA PRO A 65 13.24 -6.62 -21.76
C PRO A 65 13.44 -6.37 -20.26
N THR A 66 13.05 -5.18 -19.81
CA THR A 66 12.98 -4.83 -18.40
C THR A 66 11.61 -5.24 -17.86
N ASN A 67 11.59 -6.14 -16.88
CA ASN A 67 10.38 -6.46 -16.12
C ASN A 67 10.37 -5.61 -14.84
N TYR A 68 9.22 -5.20 -14.34
CA TYR A 68 9.08 -4.44 -13.11
C TYR A 68 8.18 -5.17 -12.13
N TRP A 69 8.72 -5.56 -10.98
CA TRP A 69 7.91 -6.10 -9.89
C TRP A 69 7.48 -5.01 -8.94
N MET A 70 6.29 -5.20 -8.36
CA MET A 70 5.74 -4.37 -7.32
C MET A 70 4.93 -5.24 -6.37
N ARG A 71 5.22 -5.11 -5.08
CA ARG A 71 4.50 -5.82 -4.03
C ARG A 71 4.25 -4.92 -2.85
N GLY A 72 3.17 -5.16 -2.13
CA GLY A 72 2.79 -4.26 -1.07
C GLY A 72 1.51 -4.60 -0.36
N TYR A 73 1.24 -3.80 0.66
CA TYR A 73 0.04 -3.82 1.46
C TYR A 73 -0.76 -2.56 1.21
N VAL A 74 -2.06 -2.72 0.93
CA VAL A 74 -3.02 -1.65 0.80
C VAL A 74 -4.05 -1.79 1.91
N PHE A 75 -4.11 -0.82 2.80
CA PHE A 75 -5.12 -0.76 3.84
C PHE A 75 -6.29 0.05 3.34
N LEU A 76 -7.46 -0.55 3.41
CA LEU A 76 -8.68 -0.01 2.85
C LEU A 76 -9.57 0.56 3.95
N SER A 77 -10.28 1.63 3.60
CA SER A 77 -11.40 2.13 4.38
C SER A 77 -12.44 1.02 4.60
N GLN A 78 -13.20 1.13 5.69
CA GLN A 78 -14.23 0.15 6.02
C GLN A 78 -15.27 0.00 4.90
N ALA A 79 -15.64 1.10 4.24
CA ALA A 79 -16.62 1.10 3.15
C ALA A 79 -16.09 0.36 1.91
N ALA A 80 -14.85 0.66 1.48
CA ALA A 80 -14.24 -0.02 0.34
C ALA A 80 -14.04 -1.51 0.62
N SER A 81 -13.57 -1.86 1.82
CA SER A 81 -13.44 -3.26 2.25
C SER A 81 -14.78 -4.00 2.24
N ALA A 82 -15.86 -3.38 2.71
CA ALA A 82 -17.18 -3.98 2.69
C ALA A 82 -17.68 -4.26 1.27
N ALA A 83 -17.47 -3.32 0.34
CA ALA A 83 -17.80 -3.53 -1.07
C ALA A 83 -17.03 -4.70 -1.67
N LEU A 84 -15.70 -4.76 -1.48
CA LEU A 84 -14.90 -5.89 -2.00
C LEU A 84 -15.35 -7.26 -1.47
N LYS A 85 -15.78 -7.35 -0.21
CA LYS A 85 -16.29 -8.61 0.37
C LYS A 85 -17.62 -9.04 -0.24
N GLN A 86 -18.44 -8.08 -0.66
CA GLN A 86 -19.75 -8.32 -1.22
C GLN A 86 -19.67 -8.63 -2.74
N ASP A 87 -18.78 -7.94 -3.44
CA ASP A 87 -18.77 -7.91 -4.91
C ASP A 87 -18.00 -9.09 -5.53
N PHE A 88 -17.16 -9.77 -4.76
CA PHE A 88 -16.25 -10.81 -5.25
C PHE A 88 -16.30 -12.09 -4.43
N ASN A 89 -15.99 -13.21 -5.08
CA ASN A 89 -15.95 -14.52 -4.44
C ASN A 89 -14.54 -14.80 -3.90
N TRP A 90 -14.41 -14.77 -2.57
CA TRP A 90 -13.14 -14.96 -1.89
C TRP A 90 -12.95 -16.39 -1.41
N GLU A 91 -11.84 -17.01 -1.78
CA GLU A 91 -11.44 -18.34 -1.35
C GLU A 91 -10.22 -18.27 -0.44
N SER A 92 -10.15 -19.14 0.58
CA SER A 92 -9.01 -19.15 1.51
C SER A 92 -7.70 -19.45 0.76
N ALA A 93 -6.68 -18.63 0.98
CA ALA A 93 -5.38 -18.77 0.34
C ALA A 93 -4.27 -18.98 1.39
N LEU A 94 -3.42 -19.97 1.16
CA LEU A 94 -2.23 -20.21 1.98
C LEU A 94 -1.02 -19.57 1.30
N ILE A 95 -0.71 -18.34 1.72
CA ILE A 95 0.44 -17.61 1.23
C ILE A 95 1.29 -17.04 2.37
N ILE A 96 2.57 -16.87 2.09
CA ILE A 96 3.51 -16.11 2.92
C ILE A 96 3.93 -14.91 2.06
N PRO A 97 3.43 -13.69 2.36
CA PRO A 97 3.87 -12.50 1.65
C PRO A 97 5.39 -12.36 1.65
N GLU A 98 5.98 -12.10 0.48
CA GLU A 98 7.43 -11.93 0.38
C GLU A 98 7.87 -10.62 1.03
N LEU A 99 7.08 -9.55 0.85
CA LEU A 99 7.27 -8.32 1.60
C LEU A 99 6.80 -8.52 3.03
N GLN A 100 7.72 -8.53 3.98
CA GLN A 100 7.36 -8.57 5.39
C GLN A 100 6.62 -7.29 5.79
N TYR A 101 5.72 -7.36 6.77
CA TYR A 101 5.14 -6.19 7.43
C TYR A 101 4.76 -6.58 8.85
N ASP A 102 5.12 -5.76 9.83
CA ASP A 102 4.75 -6.04 11.22
C ASP A 102 3.28 -5.71 11.48
N PHE A 103 2.44 -6.74 11.46
CA PHE A 103 1.04 -6.66 11.85
C PHE A 103 0.84 -6.63 13.38
N LYS A 104 1.86 -6.29 14.16
CA LYS A 104 1.87 -6.22 15.63
C LYS A 104 1.46 -7.56 16.24
N GLY A 105 2.04 -8.64 15.73
CA GLY A 105 1.78 -10.02 16.17
C GLY A 105 0.39 -10.58 15.82
N LYS A 106 -0.41 -9.87 15.01
CA LYS A 106 -1.72 -10.37 14.57
C LYS A 106 -1.52 -11.35 13.40
N LEU A 107 -2.24 -12.48 13.40
CA LEU A 107 -2.17 -13.50 12.33
C LEU A 107 -3.06 -13.17 11.12
N GLN A 108 -2.49 -13.14 9.92
CA GLN A 108 -3.22 -12.84 8.68
C GLN A 108 -4.07 -14.03 8.24
N HIS A 109 -5.22 -13.74 7.64
CA HIS A 109 -6.07 -14.75 6.99
C HIS A 109 -6.30 -14.34 5.55
N TRP A 110 -5.41 -14.79 4.67
CA TRP A 110 -5.44 -14.42 3.27
C TRP A 110 -6.53 -15.17 2.52
N SER A 111 -7.15 -14.45 1.58
CA SER A 111 -8.08 -15.02 0.61
C SER A 111 -7.77 -14.47 -0.78
N SER A 112 -7.98 -15.25 -1.82
CA SER A 112 -7.80 -14.84 -3.22
C SER A 112 -9.14 -14.88 -3.95
N SER A 113 -9.23 -14.18 -5.07
CA SER A 113 -10.43 -14.08 -5.89
C SER A 113 -10.00 -13.81 -7.33
N ASP A 114 -10.24 -14.78 -8.22
CA ASP A 114 -9.83 -14.69 -9.63
C ASP A 114 -10.61 -13.57 -10.36
N ASP A 115 -11.88 -13.38 -10.00
CA ASP A 115 -12.74 -12.31 -10.49
C ASP A 115 -12.26 -10.93 -10.02
N PHE A 116 -11.82 -10.78 -8.77
CA PHE A 116 -11.19 -9.55 -8.29
C PHE A 116 -9.88 -9.27 -9.02
N ASP A 117 -9.05 -10.29 -9.20
CA ASP A 117 -7.77 -10.18 -9.90
C ASP A 117 -7.95 -9.72 -11.35
N ALA A 118 -8.93 -10.28 -12.05
CA ALA A 118 -9.29 -9.86 -13.40
C ALA A 118 -9.88 -8.43 -13.46
N TYR A 119 -10.58 -8.00 -12.41
CA TYR A 119 -11.14 -6.66 -12.30
C TYR A 119 -10.09 -5.58 -11.99
N ILE A 120 -9.12 -5.91 -11.13
CA ILE A 120 -8.18 -4.92 -10.57
C ILE A 120 -6.92 -4.75 -11.41
N LYS A 121 -6.46 -5.82 -12.10
CA LYS A 121 -5.26 -5.82 -12.92
C LYS A 121 -5.61 -5.60 -14.38
N SER A 122 -4.85 -4.75 -15.08
CA SER A 122 -4.83 -4.77 -16.54
C SER A 122 -4.10 -6.02 -17.04
N SER A 123 -4.37 -6.46 -18.27
CA SER A 123 -3.73 -7.64 -18.89
C SER A 123 -2.20 -7.55 -19.02
N SER A 124 -1.60 -6.38 -18.84
CA SER A 124 -0.14 -6.21 -18.81
C SER A 124 0.51 -6.58 -17.48
N TYR A 125 -0.25 -6.90 -16.44
CA TYR A 125 0.28 -7.35 -15.15
C TYR A 125 0.06 -8.85 -14.96
N THR A 126 1.06 -9.53 -14.42
CA THR A 126 0.96 -10.89 -13.86
C THR A 126 1.07 -10.83 -12.33
N GLY A 127 0.91 -11.96 -11.64
CA GLY A 127 0.86 -12.02 -10.18
C GLY A 127 -0.55 -11.82 -9.64
N ASN A 128 -0.74 -11.71 -8.32
CA ASN A 128 -2.05 -11.84 -7.66
C ASN A 128 -2.28 -10.84 -6.52
N PHE A 129 -3.56 -10.65 -6.16
CA PHE A 129 -3.97 -9.97 -4.94
C PHE A 129 -4.55 -10.95 -3.92
N TYR A 130 -4.34 -10.65 -2.66
CA TYR A 130 -4.81 -11.43 -1.52
C TYR A 130 -5.40 -10.52 -0.46
N PHE A 131 -6.53 -10.89 0.10
CA PHE A 131 -7.27 -10.06 1.03
C PHE A 131 -7.36 -10.67 2.42
N ASP A 132 -6.86 -9.95 3.42
CA ASP A 132 -7.21 -10.18 4.82
C ASP A 132 -8.47 -9.37 5.15
N GLN A 133 -9.60 -10.04 4.98
CA GLN A 133 -10.93 -9.47 5.21
C GLN A 133 -11.14 -8.98 6.64
N LYS A 134 -10.50 -9.59 7.64
CA LYS A 134 -10.67 -9.18 9.05
C LYS A 134 -9.94 -7.87 9.34
N ARG A 135 -8.87 -7.58 8.60
CA ARG A 135 -8.02 -6.41 8.81
C ARG A 135 -8.22 -5.32 7.76
N ASN A 136 -9.02 -5.57 6.73
CA ASN A 136 -9.24 -4.68 5.61
C ASN A 136 -7.92 -4.37 4.87
N VAL A 137 -7.09 -5.39 4.66
CA VAL A 137 -5.77 -5.24 4.02
C VAL A 137 -5.65 -6.15 2.81
N LEU A 138 -5.36 -5.57 1.66
CA LEU A 138 -4.88 -6.31 0.49
C LEU A 138 -3.37 -6.44 0.56
N TYR A 139 -2.84 -7.62 0.30
CA TYR A 139 -1.48 -7.84 -0.17
C TYR A 139 -1.52 -8.01 -1.69
N PHE A 140 -0.59 -7.40 -2.40
CA PHE A 140 -0.40 -7.61 -3.83
C PHE A 140 1.04 -7.98 -4.11
N ASP A 141 1.23 -8.83 -5.11
CA ASP A 141 2.52 -9.21 -5.65
C ASP A 141 2.36 -9.33 -7.16
N VAL A 142 2.87 -8.36 -7.91
CA VAL A 142 2.65 -8.24 -9.35
C VAL A 142 3.93 -7.92 -10.10
N GLU A 143 3.95 -8.32 -11.37
CA GLU A 143 5.03 -8.03 -12.32
C GLU A 143 4.47 -7.49 -13.63
N ARG A 144 5.29 -6.75 -14.39
CA ARG A 144 4.97 -6.19 -15.71
C ARG A 144 6.19 -6.11 -16.61
#